data_AF-A0A6A1XVL6-F1
#
_entry.id   AF-A0A6A1XVL6-F1
#
_cell.length_a   1.000
_cell.length_b   1.000
_cell.length_c   1.000
_cell.angle_alpha   90.00
_cell.angle_beta   90.00
_cell.angle_gamma   90.00
#
_symmetry.space_group_name_H-M   'P 1'
#
loop_
_entity.id
_entity.type
_entity.pdbx_description
1 polymer ?
#
loop_
_entity_poly.entity_id
_entity_poly.type
_entity_poly.pdbx_seq_one_letter_code
_entity_poly.pdbx_strand_id
1 'polypeptide(L)' 'MESITLNQRTFRGYYDALPDRKVSKAPKSAFVDQIASVTMKSTKTVRCWLSGAQKPDALAQAMIEKELGIPASELFPED' A
#
# COMPACT_ATOMS: atom_id res chain seq x y z
N MET A 1 15.86 -22.46 -22.22
CA MET A 1 15.08 -23.29 -21.28
C MET A 1 16.03 -23.70 -20.18
N GLU A 2 16.23 -22.79 -19.23
CA GLU A 2 15.66 -22.87 -17.85
C GLU A 2 16.53 -23.75 -16.95
N SER A 3 17.64 -23.17 -16.51
CA SER A 3 18.33 -23.61 -15.30
C SER A 3 17.48 -23.19 -14.10
N ILE A 4 16.37 -23.90 -13.87
CA ILE A 4 15.68 -23.85 -12.57
C ILE A 4 16.70 -24.38 -11.56
N THR A 5 17.26 -23.46 -10.79
CA THR A 5 18.32 -23.72 -9.83
C THR A 5 17.90 -24.85 -8.91
N LEU A 6 18.74 -25.87 -8.80
CA LEU A 6 18.56 -27.10 -8.00
C LEU A 6 18.08 -26.84 -6.56
N ASN A 7 18.25 -25.60 -6.08
CA ASN A 7 17.84 -25.09 -4.78
C ASN A 7 16.32 -25.06 -4.56
N GLN A 8 15.49 -24.92 -5.60
CA GLN A 8 14.01 -24.86 -5.46
C GLN A 8 13.33 -26.19 -5.10
N ARG A 9 14.06 -27.28 -4.92
CA ARG A 9 13.46 -28.58 -4.51
C ARG A 9 13.28 -28.72 -2.99
N THR A 10 13.79 -27.79 -2.20
CA THR A 10 13.70 -27.81 -0.74
C THR A 10 12.83 -26.66 -0.22
N PHE A 11 12.22 -26.85 0.95
CA PHE A 11 11.41 -25.82 1.60
C PHE A 11 12.17 -24.50 1.80
N ARG A 12 13.45 -24.59 2.18
CA ARG A 12 14.31 -23.41 2.34
C ARG A 12 14.61 -22.72 1.00
N GLY A 13 14.88 -23.47 -0.06
CA GLY A 13 15.17 -22.86 -1.36
C GLY A 13 13.94 -22.29 -2.06
N TYR A 14 12.73 -22.78 -1.77
CA TYR A 14 11.50 -22.04 -2.11
C TYR A 14 11.43 -20.69 -1.40
N TYR A 15 11.73 -20.65 -0.09
CA TYR A 15 11.76 -19.40 0.69
C TYR A 15 12.82 -18.41 0.18
N ASP A 16 14.04 -18.88 -0.10
CA ASP A 16 15.13 -18.02 -0.59
C ASP A 16 14.94 -17.57 -2.05
N ALA A 17 14.08 -18.25 -2.82
CA ALA A 17 13.67 -17.83 -4.16
C ALA A 17 12.50 -16.82 -4.14
N LEU A 18 11.88 -16.56 -2.99
CA LEU A 18 10.91 -15.49 -2.88
C LEU A 18 11.63 -14.15 -3.13
N PRO A 19 11.00 -13.22 -3.87
CA PRO A 19 11.59 -11.92 -4.13
C PRO A 19 11.91 -11.23 -2.81
N ASP A 20 13.13 -10.69 -2.71
CA ASP A 20 13.59 -9.95 -1.55
C ASP A 20 12.53 -8.92 -1.14
N ARG A 21 12.37 -8.67 0.16
CA ARG A 21 11.37 -7.74 0.71
C ARG A 21 11.52 -6.32 0.14
N LYS A 22 12.71 -5.99 -0.39
CA LYS A 22 12.97 -4.74 -1.12
C LYS A 22 12.30 -4.71 -2.51
N VAL A 23 12.13 -5.86 -3.14
CA VAL A 23 11.51 -6.04 -4.45
C VAL A 23 9.98 -6.23 -4.32
N SER A 24 9.53 -6.96 -3.29
CA SER A 24 8.11 -7.15 -2.98
C SER A 24 7.69 -6.29 -1.78
N LYS A 25 7.34 -5.03 -2.03
CA LYS A 25 6.75 -4.20 -0.97
C LYS A 25 5.41 -4.81 -0.54
N ALA A 26 5.24 -5.01 0.76
CA ALA A 26 4.00 -5.57 1.30
C ALA A 26 2.78 -4.76 0.80
N PRO A 27 1.66 -5.40 0.40
CA PRO A 27 0.53 -4.73 -0.24
C PRO A 27 0.02 -3.50 0.54
N LYS A 28 -0.10 -3.61 1.87
CA LYS A 28 -0.49 -2.50 2.74
C LYS A 28 0.47 -1.31 2.70
N SER A 29 1.76 -1.57 2.53
CA SER A 29 2.76 -0.50 2.45
C SER A 29 2.80 0.13 1.06
N ALA A 30 2.56 -0.64 0.00
CA ALA A 30 2.40 -0.10 -1.36
C ALA A 30 1.19 0.83 -1.44
N PHE A 31 0.06 0.44 -0.81
CA PHE A 31 -1.13 1.28 -0.71
C PHE A 31 -0.85 2.62 -0.01
N VAL A 32 -0.17 2.59 1.15
CA VAL A 32 0.18 3.83 1.88
C VAL A 32 1.05 4.76 1.04
N ASP A 33 2.01 4.22 0.29
CA ASP A 33 2.84 4.99 -0.62
C ASP A 33 2.04 5.60 -1.77
N GLN A 34 1.13 4.82 -2.37
CA GLN A 34 0.28 5.27 -3.46
C GLN A 34 -0.58 6.47 -3.03
N ILE A 35 -1.28 6.34 -1.90
CA ILE A 35 -2.11 7.42 -1.36
C ILE A 35 -1.26 8.64 -0.96
N ALA A 36 -0.08 8.42 -0.37
CA ALA A 36 0.85 9.51 -0.04
C ALA A 36 1.28 10.28 -1.30
N SER A 37 1.60 9.56 -2.38
CA SER A 37 1.98 10.15 -3.67
C SER A 37 0.84 10.94 -4.30
N VAL A 38 -0.37 10.38 -4.34
CA VAL A 38 -1.54 11.02 -4.95
C VAL A 38 -1.99 12.26 -4.17
N THR A 39 -1.93 12.21 -2.84
CA THR A 39 -2.33 13.34 -1.99
C THR A 39 -1.22 14.35 -1.72
N MET A 40 0.00 14.09 -2.21
CA MET A 40 1.20 14.88 -1.91
C MET A 40 1.44 15.05 -0.40
N LYS A 41 1.06 14.04 0.40
CA LYS A 41 1.27 14.02 1.85
C LYS A 41 2.33 12.98 2.24
N SER A 42 2.79 13.04 3.48
CA SER A 42 3.71 12.03 4.00
C SER A 42 2.99 10.69 4.25
N THR A 43 3.71 9.57 4.11
CA THR A 43 3.19 8.25 4.50
C THR A 43 2.80 8.17 5.98
N LYS A 44 3.42 9.00 6.84
CA LYS A 44 3.04 9.14 8.25
C LYS A 44 1.63 9.73 8.38
N THR A 45 1.33 10.79 7.63
CA THR A 45 0.00 11.41 7.61
C THR A 45 -1.07 10.41 7.18
N VAL A 46 -0.83 9.64 6.12
CA VAL A 46 -1.75 8.59 5.65
C VAL A 46 -1.99 7.54 6.74
N ARG A 47 -0.95 7.14 7.47
CA ARG A 47 -1.10 6.22 8.62
C ARG A 47 -1.93 6.81 9.75
N CYS A 48 -1.83 8.12 10.01
CA CYS A 48 -2.67 8.80 11.00
C CYS A 48 -4.15 8.86 10.58
N TRP A 49 -4.45 8.95 9.29
CA TRP A 49 -5.81 8.84 8.77
C TRP A 49 -6.36 7.43 8.96
N LEU A 50 -5.57 6.41 8.60
CA LEU A 50 -5.95 5.00 8.78
C LEU A 50 -6.16 4.63 10.25
N SER A 51 -5.47 5.28 11.19
CA SER A 51 -5.68 5.07 12.62
C SER A 51 -6.82 5.90 13.21
N GLY A 52 -7.49 6.73 12.42
CA GLY A 52 -8.54 7.65 12.88
C GLY A 52 -8.04 8.82 13.75
N ALA A 53 -6.73 9.03 13.85
CA ALA A 53 -6.16 10.10 14.67
C ALA A 53 -6.34 11.49 14.03
N GLN A 54 -6.44 11.54 12.71
CA GLN A 54 -6.66 12.75 11.93
C GLN A 54 -7.62 12.45 10.79
N LYS A 55 -8.37 13.46 10.33
CA LYS A 55 -9.16 13.37 9.10
C LYS A 55 -8.43 14.07 7.95
N PRO A 56 -8.42 13.51 6.72
CA PRO A 56 -7.89 14.19 5.55
C PRO A 56 -8.68 15.46 5.24
N ASP A 57 -8.00 16.48 4.72
CA ASP A 57 -8.63 17.71 4.23
C ASP A 57 -9.46 17.45 2.95
N ALA A 58 -10.35 18.38 2.59
CA ALA A 58 -11.28 18.20 1.46
C ALA A 58 -10.55 17.92 0.12
N LEU A 59 -9.38 18.52 -0.10
CA LEU A 59 -8.56 18.27 -1.29
C LEU A 59 -8.01 16.84 -1.28
N ALA A 60 -7.48 16.38 -0.15
CA ALA A 60 -6.99 15.01 0.01
C ALA A 60 -8.11 13.99 -0.15
N GLN A 61 -9.31 14.26 0.39
CA GLN A 61 -10.48 13.41 0.21
C GLN A 61 -10.86 13.27 -1.26
N ALA A 62 -10.94 14.38 -2.00
CA ALA A 62 -11.25 14.37 -3.44
C ALA A 62 -10.21 13.60 -4.26
N MET A 63 -8.92 13.72 -3.91
CA MET A 63 -7.85 12.97 -4.57
C MET A 63 -7.94 11.47 -4.28
N ILE A 64 -8.27 11.07 -3.06
CA ILE A 64 -8.44 9.66 -2.67
C ILE A 64 -9.71 9.08 -3.31
N GLU A 65 -10.81 9.82 -3.35
CA GLU A 65 -12.04 9.43 -4.05
C GLU A 65 -11.75 9.12 -5.52
N LYS A 66 -11.03 10.01 -6.20
CA LYS A 66 -10.65 9.81 -7.60
C LYS A 66 -9.75 8.58 -7.80
N GLU A 67 -8.82 8.34 -6.87
CA GLU A 67 -7.89 7.22 -6.95
C GLU A 67 -8.58 5.87 -6.70
N LEU A 68 -9.52 5.82 -5.77
CA LEU A 68 -10.20 4.58 -5.36
C LEU A 68 -11.52 4.35 -6.10
N GLY A 69 -12.09 5.38 -6.72
CA GLY A 69 -13.41 5.33 -7.36
C GLY A 69 -14.56 5.18 -6.36
N ILE A 70 -14.34 5.53 -5.09
CA ILE A 70 -15.32 5.41 -4.00
C ILE A 70 -15.58 6.82 -3.45
N PRO A 71 -16.85 7.25 -3.31
CA PRO A 71 -17.18 8.58 -2.78
C PRO A 71 -16.52 8.88 -1.43
N ALA A 72 -16.05 10.11 -1.24
CA ALA A 72 -15.44 10.54 0.02
C ALA A 72 -16.37 10.34 1.23
N SER A 73 -17.69 10.45 1.05
CA SER A 73 -18.69 10.20 2.10
C SER A 73 -18.72 8.74 2.59
N GLU A 74 -18.38 7.78 1.72
CA GLU A 74 -18.28 6.37 2.09
C GLU A 74 -16.90 6.04 2.70
N LEU A 75 -15.84 6.66 2.18
CA LEU A 75 -14.47 6.48 2.69
C LEU A 75 -14.24 7.15 4.06
N PHE A 76 -14.89 8.29 4.29
CA PHE A 76 -14.74 9.14 5.46
C PHE A 76 -16.12 9.53 6.02
N PRO A 77 -16.86 8.60 6.65
CA PRO A 77 -18.17 8.90 7.20
C PRO A 77 -18.08 10.01 8.26
N GLU A 78 -19.03 10.93 8.21
CA GLU A 78 -19.33 11.83 9.33
C GLU A 78 -20.15 11.02 10.34
N ASP A 79 -19.65 10.92 11.58
CA ASP A 79 -20.37 10.30 12.70
C ASP A 79 -21.67 11.07 13.01
#